data_AF-A0A7C1UMK2-F1
#
_entry.id   AF-A0A7C1UMK2-F1
#
_cell.length_a   1.000
_cell.length_b   1.000
_cell.length_c   1.000
_cell.angle_alpha   90.00
_cell.angle_beta   90.00
_cell.angle_gamma   90.00
#
_symmetry.space_group_name_H-M   'P 1'
#
loop_
_entity.id
_entity.type
_entity.pdbx_description
1 polymer ?
#
loop_
_entity_poly.entity_id
_entity_poly.type
_entity_poly.pdbx_seq_one_letter_code
_entity_poly.pdbx_strand_id
1 'polypeptide(L)'
;MSSKRILVTGGAGFLGSHLCKRLLAQGHDVLCLDNFYTGTKDNILPLLDDPHFELMRHDITFPLYVEVDEIYNLACPASPIHYQVDPVQTTKTTVHGAINMLGLAKRTQAKIFQASTSEVYGDPEVHPQTEDYKGSVNTIGPRACYDEGKRCAETLFFDYKRQHALNIRVARIFNTYGPLMHPGDGRVVSNFIV
;
A
#
# COMPACT_ATOMS: atom_id res chain seq x y z
N MET A 1 -5.55 -21.94 -12.71
CA MET A 1 -5.01 -20.61 -13.10
C MET A 1 -3.51 -20.77 -13.31
N SER A 2 -2.90 -20.05 -14.25
CA SER A 2 -1.42 -20.03 -14.37
C SER A 2 -0.81 -19.44 -13.10
N SER A 3 0.35 -19.96 -12.65
CA SER A 3 1.17 -19.25 -11.66
C SER A 3 1.55 -17.87 -12.21
N LYS A 4 1.72 -16.91 -11.31
CA LYS A 4 2.09 -15.51 -11.57
C LYS A 4 3.16 -15.11 -10.57
N ARG A 5 4.04 -14.21 -11.00
CA ARG A 5 5.02 -13.54 -10.13
C ARG A 5 4.40 -12.26 -9.61
N ILE A 6 4.22 -12.17 -8.31
CA ILE A 6 3.44 -11.10 -7.67
C ILE A 6 4.33 -10.36 -6.67
N LEU A 7 4.51 -9.06 -6.89
CA LEU A 7 5.18 -8.17 -5.95
C LEU A 7 4.17 -7.61 -4.94
N VAL A 8 4.46 -7.71 -3.65
CA VAL A 8 3.70 -7.08 -2.57
C VAL A 8 4.62 -6.11 -1.82
N THR A 9 4.48 -4.80 -2.06
CA THR A 9 5.21 -3.79 -1.30
C THR A 9 4.52 -3.55 0.05
N GLY A 10 5.26 -3.39 1.15
CA GLY A 10 4.66 -3.36 2.48
C GLY A 10 4.15 -4.75 2.90
N GLY A 11 4.73 -5.80 2.31
CA GLY A 11 4.30 -7.18 2.48
C GLY A 11 4.52 -7.74 3.90
N ALA A 12 5.37 -7.10 4.70
CA ALA A 12 5.57 -7.46 6.11
C ALA A 12 4.68 -6.64 7.07
N GLY A 13 3.81 -5.78 6.54
CA GLY A 13 2.78 -5.09 7.30
C GLY A 13 1.56 -5.95 7.60
N PHE A 14 0.57 -5.37 8.30
CA PHE A 14 -0.68 -6.05 8.68
C PHE A 14 -1.41 -6.65 7.46
N LEU A 15 -1.94 -5.82 6.56
CA LEU A 15 -2.66 -6.33 5.38
C LEU A 15 -1.76 -7.07 4.40
N GLY A 16 -0.51 -6.62 4.25
CA GLY A 16 0.46 -7.20 3.33
C GLY A 16 0.77 -8.67 3.64
N SER A 17 0.98 -9.01 4.91
CA SER A 17 1.32 -10.38 5.30
C SER A 17 0.17 -11.36 5.08
N HIS A 18 -1.06 -10.96 5.40
CA HIS A 18 -2.27 -11.73 5.07
C HIS A 18 -2.44 -11.92 3.56
N LEU A 19 -2.15 -10.88 2.76
CA LEU A 19 -2.20 -10.96 1.30
C LEU A 19 -1.13 -11.93 0.76
N CYS A 20 0.12 -11.83 1.22
CA CYS A 20 1.19 -12.76 0.85
C CYS A 20 0.78 -14.21 1.10
N LYS A 21 0.29 -14.52 2.31
CA LYS A 21 -0.20 -15.86 2.65
C LYS A 21 -1.32 -16.33 1.71
N ARG A 22 -2.27 -15.45 1.40
CA ARG A 22 -3.40 -15.77 0.53
C ARG A 22 -2.95 -16.07 -0.91
N LEU A 23 -1.98 -15.32 -1.42
CA LEU A 23 -1.43 -15.48 -2.78
C LEU A 23 -0.60 -16.76 -2.91
N LEU A 24 0.23 -17.09 -1.92
CA LEU A 24 0.95 -18.37 -1.87
C LEU A 24 -0.03 -19.55 -1.86
N ALA A 25 -1.10 -19.48 -1.06
CA ALA A 25 -2.15 -20.50 -1.05
C ALA A 25 -2.92 -20.63 -2.39
N GLN A 26 -2.76 -19.69 -3.32
CA GLN A 26 -3.28 -19.76 -4.69
C GLN A 26 -2.28 -20.37 -5.69
N GLY A 27 -1.06 -20.69 -5.23
CA GLY A 27 0.01 -21.24 -6.07
C GLY A 27 0.73 -20.18 -6.90
N HIS A 28 0.90 -18.97 -6.36
CA HIS A 28 1.64 -17.88 -6.99
C HIS A 28 3.04 -17.72 -6.37
N ASP A 29 3.99 -17.23 -7.17
CA ASP A 29 5.31 -16.81 -6.71
C ASP A 29 5.20 -15.39 -6.14
N VAL A 30 5.49 -15.21 -4.86
CA VAL A 30 5.28 -13.96 -4.12
C VAL A 30 6.61 -13.36 -3.71
N LEU A 31 6.89 -12.16 -4.23
CA LEU A 31 7.98 -11.31 -3.79
C LEU A 31 7.45 -10.30 -2.77
N CYS A 32 7.75 -10.51 -1.49
CA CYS A 32 7.48 -9.57 -0.42
C CYS A 32 8.58 -8.51 -0.35
N LEU A 33 8.21 -7.25 -0.51
CA LEU A 33 9.12 -6.11 -0.43
C LEU A 33 8.76 -5.21 0.75
N ASP A 34 9.71 -4.98 1.65
CA ASP A 34 9.47 -4.17 2.85
C ASP A 34 10.78 -3.56 3.38
N ASN A 35 10.74 -2.33 3.93
CA ASN A 35 11.90 -1.72 4.59
C ASN A 35 11.89 -1.93 6.12
N PHE A 36 10.81 -2.52 6.65
CA PHE A 36 10.53 -2.73 8.07
C PHE A 36 10.40 -1.44 8.89
N TYR A 37 9.93 -0.34 8.27
CA TYR A 37 9.68 0.90 9.00
C TYR A 37 8.55 0.74 10.02
N THR A 38 7.41 0.18 9.60
CA THR A 38 6.31 -0.21 10.51
C THR A 38 5.95 -1.70 10.44
N GLY A 39 6.41 -2.40 9.39
CA GLY A 39 6.26 -3.86 9.29
C GLY A 39 7.23 -4.58 10.21
N THR A 40 6.92 -5.82 10.57
CA THR A 40 7.85 -6.70 11.31
C THR A 40 8.09 -7.98 10.53
N LYS A 41 9.32 -8.49 10.61
CA LYS A 41 9.67 -9.79 10.02
C LYS A 41 8.81 -10.92 10.61
N ASP A 42 8.36 -10.78 11.86
CA ASP A 42 7.53 -11.79 12.53
C ASP A 42 6.23 -12.10 11.78
N ASN A 43 5.67 -11.11 11.08
CA ASN A 43 4.44 -11.27 10.30
C ASN A 43 4.61 -12.22 9.10
N ILE A 44 5.84 -12.40 8.61
CA ILE A 44 6.16 -13.21 7.43
C ILE A 44 7.10 -14.38 7.74
N LEU A 45 7.58 -14.53 8.97
CA LEU A 45 8.39 -15.68 9.40
C LEU A 45 7.78 -17.03 8.96
N PRO A 46 6.45 -17.26 9.11
CA PRO A 46 5.85 -18.53 8.70
C PRO A 46 5.87 -18.80 7.18
N LEU A 47 6.22 -17.80 6.37
CA LEU A 47 6.23 -17.89 4.91
C LEU A 47 7.65 -18.11 4.35
N LEU A 48 8.70 -17.94 5.17
CA LEU A 48 10.09 -17.90 4.67
C LEU A 48 10.60 -19.23 4.13
N ASP A 49 10.03 -20.36 4.57
CA ASP A 49 10.42 -21.69 4.10
C ASP A 49 9.63 -22.14 2.85
N ASP A 50 8.68 -21.34 2.38
CA ASP A 50 7.92 -21.63 1.16
C ASP A 50 8.80 -21.34 -0.08
N PRO A 51 9.02 -22.31 -0.99
CA PRO A 51 9.87 -22.12 -2.17
C PRO A 51 9.31 -21.08 -3.16
N HIS A 52 8.03 -20.73 -3.06
CA HIS A 52 7.40 -19.69 -3.87
C HIS A 52 7.39 -18.32 -3.19
N PHE A 53 8.02 -18.17 -2.02
CA PHE A 53 8.10 -16.90 -1.30
C PHE A 53 9.53 -16.35 -1.27
N GLU A 54 9.67 -15.08 -1.64
CA GLU A 54 10.94 -14.35 -1.52
C GLU A 54 10.73 -13.06 -0.72
N LEU A 55 11.67 -12.76 0.18
CA LEU A 55 11.72 -11.50 0.92
C LEU A 55 12.85 -10.62 0.40
N MET A 56 12.52 -9.40 0.00
CA MET A 56 13.48 -8.36 -0.36
C MET A 56 13.35 -7.16 0.57
N ARG A 57 14.42 -6.87 1.33
CA ARG A 57 14.48 -5.65 2.13
C ARG A 57 14.79 -4.45 1.24
N HIS A 58 13.80 -3.59 0.99
CA HIS A 58 13.94 -2.45 0.08
C HIS A 58 12.95 -1.33 0.42
N ASP A 59 13.36 -0.08 0.20
CA ASP A 59 12.48 1.08 0.32
C ASP A 59 12.03 1.53 -1.09
N ILE A 60 10.71 1.59 -1.29
CA ILE A 60 10.11 1.94 -2.58
C ILE A 60 10.46 3.35 -3.06
N THR A 61 10.99 4.23 -2.21
CA THR A 61 11.51 5.53 -2.67
C THR A 61 12.74 5.39 -3.56
N PHE A 62 13.37 4.22 -3.61
CA PHE A 62 14.44 3.92 -4.55
C PHE A 62 13.93 3.04 -5.72
N PRO A 63 14.45 3.24 -6.94
CA PRO A 63 14.10 2.40 -8.08
C PRO A 63 14.31 0.90 -7.82
N LEU A 64 13.45 0.07 -8.40
CA LEU A 64 13.49 -1.38 -8.30
C LEU A 64 13.34 -2.00 -9.69
N TYR A 65 14.15 -3.02 -9.98
CA TYR A 65 14.16 -3.72 -11.27
C TYR A 65 13.96 -5.22 -11.05
N VAL A 66 12.72 -5.68 -11.16
CA VAL A 66 12.31 -7.09 -11.02
C VAL A 66 11.27 -7.45 -12.07
N GLU A 67 11.14 -8.73 -12.43
CA GLU A 67 10.17 -9.19 -13.43
C GLU A 67 8.93 -9.77 -12.75
N VAL A 68 7.82 -9.03 -12.82
CA VAL A 68 6.54 -9.37 -12.16
C VAL A 68 5.35 -9.16 -13.09
N ASP A 69 4.29 -9.95 -12.84
CA ASP A 69 3.04 -9.93 -13.60
C ASP A 69 1.96 -9.09 -12.88
N GLU A 70 1.99 -9.04 -11.55
CA GLU A 70 1.13 -8.18 -10.72
C GLU A 70 1.91 -7.47 -9.62
N ILE A 71 1.46 -6.27 -9.26
CA ILE A 71 2.01 -5.46 -8.17
C ILE A 71 0.87 -5.03 -7.25
N TYR A 72 0.99 -5.36 -5.97
CA TYR A 72 0.13 -4.87 -4.89
C TYR A 72 0.89 -3.81 -4.09
N ASN A 73 0.59 -2.54 -4.34
CA ASN A 73 1.25 -1.40 -3.73
C ASN A 73 0.58 -1.03 -2.39
N LEU A 74 1.04 -1.64 -1.28
CA LEU A 74 0.57 -1.39 0.08
C LEU A 74 1.57 -0.61 0.95
N ALA A 75 2.80 -0.33 0.46
CA ALA A 75 3.83 0.32 1.25
C ALA A 75 3.49 1.80 1.52
N CYS A 76 3.06 2.08 2.75
CA CYS A 76 2.86 3.41 3.31
C CYS A 76 2.54 3.26 4.81
N PRO A 77 3.10 4.09 5.71
CA PRO A 77 2.68 4.07 7.11
C PRO A 77 1.18 4.45 7.21
N ALA A 78 0.38 3.61 7.86
CA ALA A 78 -1.09 3.76 7.89
C ALA A 78 -1.66 4.36 9.19
N SER A 79 -0.88 4.33 10.28
CA SER A 79 -1.27 4.89 11.58
C SER A 79 -0.97 6.39 11.64
N PRO A 80 -1.89 7.22 12.19
CA PRO A 80 -1.64 8.65 12.42
C PRO A 80 -0.37 8.94 13.18
N ILE A 81 -0.07 8.15 14.20
CA ILE A 81 1.15 8.31 14.99
C ILE A 81 2.36 8.10 14.07
N HIS A 82 2.36 7.02 13.29
CA HIS A 82 3.52 6.65 12.48
C HIS A 82 3.73 7.55 11.26
N TYR A 83 2.67 7.98 10.57
CA TYR A 83 2.85 8.86 9.40
C TYR A 83 3.16 10.32 9.77
N GLN A 84 2.88 10.74 11.00
CA GLN A 84 3.22 12.09 11.50
C GLN A 84 4.63 12.17 12.11
N VAL A 85 5.26 11.04 12.46
CA VAL A 85 6.65 11.02 12.97
C VAL A 85 7.63 11.59 11.95
N ASP A 86 7.47 11.20 10.67
CA ASP A 86 8.24 11.76 9.56
C ASP A 86 7.29 12.08 8.38
N PRO A 87 6.69 13.28 8.35
CA PRO A 87 5.73 13.65 7.31
C PRO A 87 6.39 13.81 5.93
N VAL A 88 7.68 14.15 5.89
CA VAL A 88 8.45 14.27 4.64
C VAL A 88 8.66 12.88 4.05
N GLN A 89 9.09 11.91 4.86
CA GLN A 89 9.26 10.54 4.39
C GLN A 89 7.91 9.91 4.01
N THR A 90 6.84 10.15 4.75
CA THR A 90 5.48 9.69 4.38
C THR A 90 5.09 10.18 2.99
N THR A 91 5.31 11.47 2.70
CA THR A 91 5.01 12.05 1.38
C THR A 91 5.88 11.41 0.30
N LYS A 92 7.19 11.23 0.55
CA LYS A 92 8.11 10.55 -0.38
C LYS A 92 7.67 9.12 -0.66
N THR A 93 7.39 8.32 0.36
CA THR A 93 6.92 6.94 0.20
C THR A 93 5.63 6.89 -0.63
N THR A 94 4.68 7.78 -0.34
CA THR A 94 3.37 7.75 -1.01
C THR A 94 3.41 8.24 -2.44
N VAL A 95 4.20 9.29 -2.74
CA VAL A 95 4.27 9.90 -4.08
C VAL A 95 5.43 9.35 -4.89
N HIS A 96 6.66 9.50 -4.40
CA HIS A 96 7.86 9.03 -5.10
C HIS A 96 7.88 7.51 -5.20
N GLY A 97 7.47 6.81 -4.15
CA GLY A 97 7.31 5.36 -4.17
C GLY A 97 6.27 4.89 -5.18
N ALA A 98 5.13 5.59 -5.29
CA ALA A 98 4.13 5.29 -6.32
C ALA A 98 4.69 5.52 -7.74
N ILE A 99 5.47 6.58 -7.97
CA ILE A 99 6.14 6.81 -9.27
C ILE A 99 7.05 5.64 -9.64
N ASN A 100 7.87 5.16 -8.70
CA ASN A 100 8.75 4.01 -8.94
C ASN A 100 7.95 2.74 -9.26
N MET A 101 6.89 2.44 -8.51
CA MET A 101 6.05 1.25 -8.75
C MET A 101 5.26 1.34 -10.06
N LEU A 102 4.76 2.51 -10.43
CA LEU A 102 4.11 2.76 -11.72
C LEU A 102 5.11 2.63 -12.88
N GLY A 103 6.35 3.12 -12.69
CA GLY A 103 7.45 2.94 -13.64
C GLY A 103 7.78 1.46 -13.86
N LEU A 104 7.87 0.68 -12.77
CA LEU A 104 8.05 -0.76 -12.82
C LEU A 104 6.89 -1.46 -13.54
N ALA A 105 5.65 -1.15 -13.16
CA ALA A 105 4.45 -1.72 -13.79
C ALA A 105 4.39 -1.44 -15.29
N LYS A 106 4.74 -0.22 -15.71
CA LYS A 106 4.83 0.14 -17.13
C LYS A 106 5.89 -0.66 -17.87
N ARG A 107 7.07 -0.85 -17.26
CA ARG A 107 8.19 -1.58 -17.86
C ARG A 107 7.86 -3.06 -18.07
N THR A 108 7.23 -3.70 -17.09
CA THR A 108 6.90 -5.14 -17.13
C THR A 108 5.50 -5.43 -17.67
N GLN A 109 4.73 -4.38 -18.00
CA GLN A 109 3.30 -4.46 -18.34
C GLN A 109 2.44 -5.11 -17.24
N ALA A 110 2.91 -5.06 -15.98
CA ALA A 110 2.20 -5.63 -14.85
C ALA A 110 0.90 -4.89 -14.58
N LYS A 111 -0.11 -5.65 -14.12
CA LYS A 111 -1.29 -5.06 -13.47
C LYS A 111 -0.86 -4.53 -12.10
N ILE A 112 -1.21 -3.29 -11.79
CA ILE A 112 -0.85 -2.65 -10.51
C ILE A 112 -2.09 -2.27 -9.71
N PHE A 113 -2.08 -2.60 -8.43
CA PHE A 113 -3.09 -2.25 -7.45
C PHE A 113 -2.54 -1.20 -6.47
N GLN A 114 -3.31 -0.13 -6.23
CA GLN A 114 -3.04 0.88 -5.20
C GLN A 114 -3.95 0.65 -3.98
N ALA A 115 -3.32 0.46 -2.81
CA ALA A 115 -4.01 0.62 -1.54
C ALA A 115 -4.18 2.12 -1.21
N SER A 116 -5.29 2.68 -1.67
CA SER A 116 -5.75 4.00 -1.24
C SER A 116 -6.48 3.88 0.11
N THR A 117 -7.17 4.93 0.54
CA THR A 117 -7.71 5.06 1.89
C THR A 117 -9.02 5.85 1.87
N SER A 118 -9.89 5.66 2.87
CA SER A 118 -11.03 6.54 3.10
C SER A 118 -10.63 7.97 3.45
N GLU A 119 -9.40 8.20 3.92
CA GLU A 119 -8.90 9.55 4.25
C GLU A 119 -8.82 10.48 3.03
N VAL A 120 -8.88 9.96 1.80
CA VAL A 120 -8.99 10.82 0.60
C VAL A 120 -10.30 11.63 0.56
N TYR A 121 -11.30 11.20 1.35
CA TYR A 121 -12.55 11.92 1.56
C TYR A 121 -12.45 13.01 2.64
N GLY A 122 -11.42 12.98 3.50
CA GLY A 122 -11.17 13.95 4.57
C GLY A 122 -12.28 13.99 5.62
N ASP A 123 -12.76 15.19 5.92
CA ASP A 123 -13.92 15.44 6.79
C ASP A 123 -15.18 15.59 5.92
N PRO A 124 -15.86 14.48 5.55
CA PRO A 124 -16.86 14.48 4.49
C PRO A 124 -18.09 15.31 4.86
N GLU A 125 -18.55 16.09 3.90
CA GLU A 125 -19.79 16.88 3.99
C GLU A 125 -21.04 16.07 3.56
N VAL A 126 -20.84 14.81 3.17
CA VAL A 126 -21.88 13.90 2.66
C VAL A 126 -21.82 12.53 3.34
N HIS A 127 -22.98 11.86 3.40
CA HIS A 127 -23.10 10.51 3.96
C HIS A 127 -24.12 9.66 3.18
N PRO A 128 -23.78 8.42 2.79
CA PRO A 128 -22.46 7.78 2.88
C PRO A 128 -21.45 8.39 1.90
N GLN A 129 -20.16 8.04 2.04
CA GLN A 129 -19.12 8.46 1.09
C GLN A 129 -19.03 7.49 -0.08
N THR A 130 -19.54 7.92 -1.23
CA THR A 130 -19.42 7.22 -2.52
C THR A 130 -18.18 7.69 -3.28
N GLU A 131 -17.72 6.90 -4.26
CA GLU A 131 -16.44 7.16 -4.94
C GLU A 131 -16.43 8.41 -5.82
N ASP A 132 -17.60 8.95 -6.19
CA ASP A 132 -17.78 10.22 -6.90
C ASP A 132 -17.57 11.45 -6.01
N TYR A 133 -17.59 11.28 -4.68
CA TYR A 133 -17.28 12.37 -3.75
C TYR A 133 -15.80 12.77 -3.84
N LYS A 134 -15.56 14.08 -3.97
CA LYS A 134 -14.22 14.66 -4.18
C LYS A 134 -13.36 14.75 -2.91
N GLY A 135 -13.99 14.66 -1.74
CA GLY A 135 -13.35 14.86 -0.44
C GLY A 135 -13.29 16.32 0.02
N SER A 136 -13.25 16.52 1.33
CA SER A 136 -12.99 17.81 1.99
C SER A 136 -11.74 17.65 2.85
N VAL A 137 -10.58 17.99 2.27
CA VAL A 137 -9.26 17.69 2.83
C VAL A 137 -8.46 18.98 2.99
N ASN A 138 -7.80 19.15 4.13
CA ASN A 138 -6.91 20.28 4.39
C ASN A 138 -5.49 19.98 3.89
N THR A 139 -5.03 20.76 2.90
CA THR A 139 -3.72 20.55 2.24
C THR A 139 -2.51 20.91 3.10
N ILE A 140 -2.69 21.64 4.20
CA ILE A 140 -1.59 22.11 5.07
C ILE A 140 -1.71 21.61 6.51
N GLY A 141 -2.73 20.79 6.81
CA GLY A 141 -2.91 20.22 8.13
C GLY A 141 -1.83 19.20 8.49
N PRO A 142 -1.69 18.83 9.77
CA PRO A 142 -0.68 17.86 10.22
C PRO A 142 -0.86 16.45 9.65
N ARG A 143 -2.06 16.15 9.09
CA ARG A 143 -2.38 14.87 8.43
C ARG A 143 -2.15 14.90 6.91
N ALA A 144 -1.90 16.09 6.34
CA ALA A 144 -1.84 16.29 4.89
C ALA A 144 -0.75 15.45 4.21
N CYS A 145 0.35 15.13 4.90
CA CYS A 145 1.41 14.26 4.35
C CYS A 145 0.88 12.89 3.89
N TYR A 146 -0.11 12.35 4.61
CA TYR A 146 -0.78 11.10 4.27
C TYR A 146 -1.96 11.35 3.32
N ASP A 147 -2.84 12.29 3.66
CA ASP A 147 -4.10 12.52 2.93
C ASP A 147 -3.82 13.00 1.49
N GLU A 148 -3.03 14.07 1.35
CA GLU A 148 -2.62 14.60 0.03
C GLU A 148 -1.64 13.66 -0.67
N GLY A 149 -0.80 12.95 0.07
CA GLY A 149 0.05 11.90 -0.48
C GLY A 149 -0.78 10.84 -1.22
N LYS A 150 -1.83 10.32 -0.58
CA LYS A 150 -2.71 9.29 -1.16
C LYS A 150 -3.56 9.85 -2.31
N ARG A 151 -4.05 11.09 -2.22
CA ARG A 151 -4.77 11.77 -3.31
C ARG A 151 -3.89 12.00 -4.54
N CYS A 152 -2.65 12.41 -4.32
CA CYS A 152 -1.66 12.57 -5.39
C CYS A 152 -1.32 11.20 -6.03
N ALA A 153 -1.17 10.15 -5.23
CA ALA A 153 -0.96 8.80 -5.74
C ALA A 153 -2.15 8.32 -6.62
N GLU A 154 -3.41 8.56 -6.24
CA GLU A 154 -4.55 8.24 -7.12
C GLU A 154 -4.46 8.99 -8.46
N THR A 155 -4.12 10.28 -8.44
CA THR A 155 -3.92 11.09 -9.64
C THR A 155 -2.89 10.45 -10.57
N LEU A 156 -1.71 10.10 -10.04
CA LEU A 156 -0.63 9.46 -10.80
C LEU A 156 -1.07 8.12 -11.42
N PHE A 157 -1.79 7.28 -10.66
CA PHE A 157 -2.31 6.03 -11.18
C PHE A 157 -3.23 6.25 -12.38
N PHE A 158 -4.19 7.18 -12.27
CA PHE A 158 -5.11 7.49 -13.36
C PHE A 158 -4.43 8.19 -14.55
N ASP A 159 -3.37 8.98 -14.33
CA ASP A 159 -2.57 9.56 -15.41
C ASP A 159 -1.82 8.47 -16.19
N TYR A 160 -1.19 7.51 -15.50
CA TYR A 160 -0.56 6.36 -16.17
C TYR A 160 -1.59 5.51 -16.94
N LYS A 161 -2.81 5.38 -16.43
CA LYS A 161 -3.91 4.73 -17.19
C LYS A 161 -4.25 5.51 -18.46
N ARG A 162 -4.44 6.83 -18.38
CA ARG A 162 -4.80 7.67 -19.54
C ARG A 162 -3.68 7.75 -20.58
N GLN A 163 -2.45 7.94 -20.14
CA GLN A 163 -1.30 8.19 -21.01
C GLN A 163 -0.66 6.90 -21.54
N HIS A 164 -0.67 5.83 -20.75
CA HIS A 164 0.06 4.60 -21.07
C HIS A 164 -0.81 3.35 -21.11
N ALA A 165 -2.14 3.49 -21.01
CA ALA A 165 -3.08 2.37 -20.94
C ALA A 165 -2.74 1.35 -19.84
N LEU A 166 -2.08 1.79 -18.75
CA LEU A 166 -1.64 0.89 -17.69
C LEU A 166 -2.84 0.26 -16.97
N ASN A 167 -2.75 -1.04 -16.71
CA ASN A 167 -3.81 -1.80 -16.07
C ASN A 167 -3.81 -1.57 -14.55
N ILE A 168 -4.45 -0.48 -14.12
CA ILE A 168 -4.51 -0.07 -12.71
C ILE A 168 -5.74 -0.61 -11.99
N ARG A 169 -5.63 -0.82 -10.68
CA ARG A 169 -6.76 -0.97 -9.74
C ARG A 169 -6.51 -0.06 -8.53
N VAL A 170 -7.54 0.59 -8.03
CA VAL A 170 -7.46 1.47 -6.85
C VAL A 170 -8.56 1.04 -5.89
N ALA A 171 -8.22 0.82 -4.62
CA ALA A 171 -9.20 0.56 -3.57
C ALA A 171 -9.04 1.59 -2.46
N ARG A 172 -10.13 2.28 -2.11
CA ARG A 172 -10.19 3.20 -0.97
C ARG A 172 -10.55 2.40 0.28
N ILE A 173 -9.53 1.99 1.02
CA ILE A 173 -9.68 1.08 2.15
C ILE A 173 -10.20 1.86 3.36
N PHE A 174 -11.31 1.39 3.93
CA PHE A 174 -11.85 1.87 5.20
C PHE A 174 -11.20 1.16 6.38
N ASN A 175 -11.49 1.63 7.60
CA ASN A 175 -10.97 1.06 8.84
C ASN A 175 -11.06 -0.47 8.85
N THR A 176 -9.90 -1.10 9.00
CA THR A 176 -9.73 -2.56 8.98
C THR A 176 -8.95 -2.96 10.24
N TYR A 177 -9.34 -4.06 10.87
CA TYR A 177 -8.73 -4.60 12.09
C TYR A 177 -8.59 -6.11 12.00
N GLY A 178 -7.73 -6.70 12.83
CA GLY A 178 -7.54 -8.15 12.89
C GLY A 178 -6.16 -8.56 13.43
N PRO A 179 -5.87 -9.86 13.43
CA PRO A 179 -4.56 -10.38 13.86
C PRO A 179 -3.41 -9.74 13.09
N LEU A 180 -2.28 -9.49 13.76
CA LEU A 180 -1.08 -8.82 13.20
C LEU A 180 -1.23 -7.30 12.97
N MET A 181 -2.34 -6.70 13.41
CA MET A 181 -2.42 -5.25 13.58
C MET A 181 -1.46 -4.81 14.68
N HIS A 182 -0.75 -3.70 14.46
CA HIS A 182 0.23 -3.21 15.43
C HIS A 182 -0.50 -2.77 16.73
N PRO A 183 -0.05 -3.18 17.94
CA PRO A 183 -0.74 -2.83 19.18
C PRO A 183 -0.84 -1.31 19.43
N GLY A 184 0.21 -0.57 19.07
CA GLY A 184 0.26 0.90 19.15
C GLY A 184 -0.22 1.62 17.89
N ASP A 185 -1.05 0.99 17.06
CA ASP A 185 -1.47 1.54 15.77
C ASP A 185 -2.36 2.81 15.90
N GLY A 186 -2.96 3.08 17.06
CA GLY A 186 -3.59 4.36 17.37
C GLY A 186 -4.87 4.69 16.57
N ARG A 187 -5.31 3.82 15.65
CA ARG A 187 -6.64 3.91 15.00
C ARG A 187 -7.73 3.52 15.99
N VAL A 188 -8.96 4.02 15.74
CA VAL A 188 -10.13 3.87 16.62
C VAL A 188 -10.27 2.46 17.19
N VAL A 189 -10.22 1.42 16.34
CA VAL A 189 -10.45 0.04 16.79
C VAL A 189 -9.38 -0.46 17.76
N SER A 190 -8.09 -0.15 17.56
CA SER A 190 -7.04 -0.52 18.51
C SER A 190 -7.11 0.24 19.84
N ASN A 191 -7.77 1.40 19.87
CA ASN A 191 -7.94 2.18 21.11
C ASN A 191 -9.16 1.73 21.93
N PHE A 192 -10.13 1.05 21.32
CA PHE A 192 -11.38 0.62 21.98
C PHE A 192 -11.47 -0.89 22.28
N ILE A 193 -10.63 -1.71 21.63
CA ILE A 193 -10.60 -3.16 21.84
C ILE A 193 -9.19 -3.53 22.32
N VAL A 194 -9.04 -3.60 23.65
CA VAL A 194 -7.82 -4.07 24.36
C VAL A 194 -7.93 -5.56 24.63
#